data_AF-A0A7M1SWZ9-F1
#
_entry.id   AF-A0A7M1SWZ9-F1
#
_cell.length_a   1.000
_cell.length_b   1.000
_cell.length_c   1.000
_cell.angle_alpha   90.00
_cell.angle_beta   90.00
_cell.angle_gamma   90.00
#
_symmetry.space_group_name_H-M   'P 1'
#
loop_
_entity.id
_entity.type
_entity.pdbx_description
1 polymer ?
#
loop_
_entity_poly.entity_id
_entity_poly.type
_entity_poly.pdbx_seq_one_letter_code
_entity_poly.pdbx_strand_id
1 'polypeptide(L)'
;MSEKSTLLRAVGALKPSERDVSESESRALLEQVNLRISEGATSAEEARRLTPYQPPVATRRLLAGAAATALVAVGAITVSNYDTAPAYAGWTSTPTEIASSDVDVMAQICPPEIPGPGPDAEMIPVSPLLAEERGPYRMMLSLGDGDSYQVCLTLPDEDSSQGYYPVAMGSVPGPGNVTWPAEDDGALLLDAGTYTPPINSDPVTLAVGTAGSDVEALTLHTSEGSFVEATVMDGWWIVWIPGEVSIGDSASVVTSEGTAMDVILESPHT
;
A
#
# COMPACT_ATOMS: atom_id res chain seq x y z
N MET A 1 37.04 -35.05 -3.58
CA MET A 1 35.61 -35.33 -3.29
C MET A 1 34.87 -34.00 -3.34
N SER A 2 34.01 -33.80 -4.33
CA SER A 2 33.16 -32.60 -4.44
C SER A 2 31.75 -33.10 -4.70
N GLU A 3 30.97 -33.22 -3.63
CA GLU A 3 29.53 -33.49 -3.68
C GLU A 3 28.82 -32.24 -4.22
N LYS A 4 28.77 -32.13 -5.56
CA LYS A 4 27.88 -31.17 -6.21
C LYS A 4 26.45 -31.70 -6.11
N SER A 5 25.81 -31.33 -5.00
CA SER A 5 24.39 -31.18 -4.71
C SER A 5 23.40 -31.85 -5.68
N THR A 6 22.88 -33.00 -5.25
CA THR A 6 21.73 -33.73 -5.82
C THR A 6 20.47 -32.86 -5.96
N LEU A 7 20.38 -31.78 -5.16
CA LEU A 7 19.27 -30.84 -5.11
C LEU A 7 19.13 -30.00 -6.39
N LEU A 8 20.24 -29.59 -7.00
CA LEU A 8 20.24 -28.84 -8.27
C LEU A 8 19.76 -29.71 -9.45
N ARG A 9 19.86 -31.04 -9.34
CA ARG A 9 19.37 -31.98 -10.36
C ARG A 9 17.87 -32.20 -10.27
N ALA A 10 17.29 -32.11 -9.08
CA ALA A 10 15.84 -32.25 -8.87
C ALA A 10 15.07 -31.02 -9.36
N VAL A 11 15.62 -29.81 -9.22
CA VAL A 11 14.98 -28.57 -9.69
C VAL A 11 14.98 -28.48 -11.22
N GLY A 12 16.00 -29.00 -11.90
CA GLY A 12 16.03 -29.04 -13.37
C GLY A 12 14.98 -29.96 -14.00
N ALA A 13 14.40 -30.91 -13.24
CA ALA A 13 13.42 -31.86 -13.72
C ALA A 13 11.96 -31.36 -13.65
N LEU A 14 11.72 -30.16 -13.10
CA LEU A 14 10.39 -29.56 -12.94
C LEU A 14 10.02 -28.56 -14.04
N LYS A 15 10.76 -28.51 -15.17
CA LYS A 15 10.29 -27.74 -16.32
C LYS A 15 8.96 -28.35 -16.83
N PRO A 16 7.84 -27.60 -16.80
CA PRO A 16 6.63 -28.04 -17.48
C PRO A 16 6.97 -28.28 -18.94
N SER A 17 6.40 -29.33 -19.55
CA SER A 17 6.48 -29.48 -21.00
C SER A 17 5.82 -28.27 -21.64
N GLU A 18 6.60 -27.38 -22.23
CA GLU A 18 6.10 -26.35 -23.13
C GLU A 18 5.31 -27.09 -24.20
N ARG A 19 3.99 -26.85 -24.23
CA ARG A 19 3.14 -27.36 -25.29
C ARG A 19 3.61 -26.67 -26.56
N ASP A 20 4.04 -27.45 -27.55
CA ASP A 20 4.46 -26.93 -28.84
C ASP A 20 3.21 -26.41 -29.57
N VAL A 21 2.85 -25.15 -29.32
CA VAL A 21 1.71 -24.48 -29.96
C VAL A 21 2.17 -24.08 -31.35
N SER A 22 1.56 -24.69 -32.36
CA SER A 22 1.87 -24.35 -33.74
C SER A 22 1.51 -22.89 -34.03
N GLU A 23 2.24 -22.28 -34.97
CA GLU A 23 1.95 -20.92 -35.43
C GLU A 23 0.51 -20.79 -35.97
N SER A 24 -0.04 -21.88 -36.52
CA SER A 24 -1.44 -21.96 -36.95
C SER A 24 -2.45 -21.90 -35.81
N GLU A 25 -2.17 -22.54 -34.67
CA GLU A 25 -3.05 -22.50 -33.49
C GLU A 25 -3.02 -21.11 -32.86
N SER A 26 -1.85 -20.46 -32.86
CA SER A 26 -1.69 -19.08 -32.38
C SER A 26 -2.49 -18.10 -33.25
N ARG A 27 -2.44 -18.26 -34.58
CA ARG A 27 -3.23 -17.44 -35.50
C ARG A 27 -4.74 -17.66 -35.36
N ALA A 28 -5.17 -18.91 -35.20
CA ALA A 28 -6.59 -19.24 -35.02
C ALA A 28 -7.14 -18.65 -33.70
N LEU A 29 -6.34 -18.67 -32.63
CA LEU A 29 -6.72 -18.06 -31.35
C LEU A 29 -6.83 -16.53 -31.46
N LEU A 30 -5.88 -15.89 -32.13
CA LEU A 30 -5.91 -14.44 -32.38
C LEU A 30 -7.13 -14.03 -33.21
N GLU A 31 -7.47 -14.80 -34.24
CA GLU A 31 -8.66 -14.54 -35.07
C GLU A 31 -9.95 -14.68 -34.26
N GLN A 32 -10.04 -15.69 -33.39
CA GLN A 32 -11.18 -15.87 -32.49
C GLN A 32 -11.34 -14.73 -31.47
N VAL A 33 -10.23 -14.20 -30.95
CA VAL A 33 -10.24 -13.03 -30.04
C VAL A 33 -10.69 -11.78 -30.78
N ASN A 34 -10.16 -11.53 -31.98
CA ASN A 34 -10.53 -10.39 -32.81
C ASN A 34 -12.02 -10.41 -33.20
N LEU A 35 -12.58 -11.60 -33.46
CA LEU A 35 -14.00 -11.76 -33.74
C LEU A 35 -14.86 -11.36 -32.53
N ARG A 36 -14.53 -11.81 -31.31
CA ARG A 36 -15.26 -11.41 -30.09
C ARG A 36 -15.19 -9.91 -29.81
N ILE A 37 -14.04 -9.28 -30.06
CA ILE A 37 -13.88 -7.84 -29.93
C ILE A 37 -14.76 -7.11 -30.94
N SER A 38 -14.82 -7.60 -32.19
CA SER A 38 -15.63 -7.00 -33.26
C SER A 38 -17.14 -7.14 -33.05
N GLU A 39 -17.58 -8.18 -32.32
CA GLU A 39 -18.98 -8.42 -31.97
C GLU A 39 -19.49 -7.54 -30.82
N GLY A 40 -18.64 -6.68 -30.22
CA GLY A 40 -19.04 -5.65 -29.28
C GLY A 40 -19.44 -6.14 -27.89
N ALA A 41 -19.06 -7.35 -27.50
CA ALA A 41 -19.42 -7.97 -26.22
C ALA A 41 -18.58 -7.51 -25.01
N THR A 42 -17.93 -6.34 -25.06
CA THR A 42 -17.23 -5.80 -23.89
C THR A 42 -17.19 -4.28 -23.99
N SER A 43 -17.89 -3.60 -23.08
CA SER A 43 -17.75 -2.14 -22.95
C SER A 43 -16.29 -1.80 -22.58
N ALA A 44 -15.83 -0.59 -22.88
CA ALA A 44 -14.47 -0.16 -22.53
C ALA A 44 -14.18 -0.28 -21.02
N GLU A 45 -15.21 -0.23 -20.19
CA GLU A 45 -15.14 -0.35 -18.74
C GLU A 45 -15.06 -1.80 -18.27
N GLU A 46 -15.76 -2.71 -18.95
CA GLU A 46 -15.71 -4.15 -18.70
C GLU A 46 -14.39 -4.76 -19.24
N ALA A 47 -13.83 -4.18 -20.30
CA ALA A 47 -12.52 -4.54 -20.82
C ALA A 47 -11.40 -4.12 -19.85
N ARG A 48 -11.56 -2.99 -19.14
CA ARG A 48 -10.63 -2.54 -18.08
C ARG A 48 -10.68 -3.42 -16.83
N ARG A 49 -11.85 -4.00 -16.49
CA ARG A 49 -11.99 -4.93 -15.36
C ARG A 49 -11.48 -6.33 -15.65
N LEU A 50 -11.54 -6.77 -16.91
CA LEU A 50 -11.16 -8.13 -17.32
C LEU A 50 -9.71 -8.26 -17.79
N THR A 51 -9.00 -7.13 -17.98
CA THR A 51 -7.57 -7.14 -18.26
C THR A 51 -6.81 -6.88 -16.96
N PRO A 52 -5.91 -7.79 -16.52
CA PRO A 52 -4.91 -7.43 -15.54
C PRO A 52 -4.18 -6.20 -16.08
N TYR A 53 -4.17 -5.10 -15.31
CA TYR A 53 -3.31 -3.96 -15.62
C TYR A 53 -1.88 -4.51 -15.71
N GLN A 54 -1.37 -4.63 -16.93
CA GLN A 54 0.04 -4.91 -17.18
C GLN A 54 0.71 -3.54 -17.14
N PRO A 55 1.35 -3.15 -16.02
CA PRO A 55 2.13 -1.92 -16.03
C PRO A 55 3.12 -2.00 -17.19
N PRO A 56 3.35 -0.91 -17.94
CA PRO A 56 4.22 -0.90 -19.10
C PRO A 56 5.57 -1.51 -18.71
N VAL A 57 5.88 -2.63 -19.36
CA VAL A 57 7.05 -3.49 -19.13
C VAL A 57 8.31 -2.83 -19.70
N ALA A 58 8.62 -1.66 -19.20
CA ALA A 58 9.84 -0.91 -19.42
C ALA A 58 10.02 -0.07 -18.16
N THR A 59 10.35 -0.65 -17.01
CA THR A 59 11.75 -0.86 -16.68
C THR A 59 11.86 -1.82 -15.49
N ARG A 60 12.01 -3.13 -15.75
CA ARG A 60 12.77 -4.01 -14.86
C ARG A 60 14.22 -3.52 -14.89
N ARG A 61 14.56 -2.56 -14.04
CA ARG A 61 15.93 -2.31 -13.60
C ARG A 61 16.02 -2.69 -12.13
N LEU A 62 16.88 -3.66 -11.89
CA LEU A 62 17.50 -3.94 -10.61
C LEU A 62 17.99 -2.63 -9.98
N LEU A 63 17.64 -2.38 -8.71
CA LEU A 63 18.28 -1.46 -7.76
C LEU A 63 18.39 0.02 -8.20
N ALA A 64 17.46 0.86 -7.72
CA ALA A 64 17.51 2.32 -7.48
C ALA A 64 16.07 2.83 -7.59
N GLY A 65 15.43 3.47 -6.62
CA GLY A 65 15.94 4.40 -5.63
C GLY A 65 15.03 5.63 -5.70
N ALA A 66 14.16 5.79 -4.72
CA ALA A 66 13.48 7.05 -4.45
C ALA A 66 13.02 7.06 -2.98
N ALA A 67 13.99 7.20 -2.07
CA ALA A 67 13.75 8.13 -0.99
C ALA A 67 13.69 9.51 -1.67
N ALA A 68 12.51 9.90 -2.14
CA ALA A 68 12.28 11.24 -2.64
C ALA A 68 12.27 12.15 -1.40
N THR A 69 13.45 12.50 -0.89
CA THR A 69 13.59 13.56 0.11
C THR A 69 13.22 14.87 -0.57
N ALA A 70 11.93 15.17 -0.64
CA ALA A 70 11.42 16.49 -0.97
C ALA A 70 11.68 17.39 0.25
N LEU A 71 12.93 17.83 0.41
CA LEU A 71 13.26 18.89 1.35
C LEU A 71 12.70 20.22 0.81
N VAL A 72 11.43 20.49 1.07
CA VAL A 72 10.92 21.87 1.06
C VAL A 72 11.50 22.55 2.30
N ALA A 73 12.74 23.03 2.16
CA ALA A 73 13.47 23.73 3.19
C ALA A 73 12.93 25.17 3.33
N VAL A 74 11.77 25.32 3.98
CA VAL A 74 11.31 26.60 4.53
C VAL A 74 10.90 26.38 5.99
N GLY A 75 11.88 26.41 6.90
CA GLY A 75 11.65 26.54 8.35
C GLY A 75 10.70 25.52 8.98
N ALA A 76 10.67 24.29 8.48
CA ALA A 76 9.57 23.38 8.73
C ALA A 76 9.74 22.60 10.06
N ILE A 77 8.72 22.66 10.92
CA ILE A 77 8.60 21.85 12.14
C ILE A 77 8.17 20.45 11.71
N THR A 78 9.09 19.47 11.72
CA THR A 78 8.71 18.07 11.53
C THR A 78 7.92 17.60 12.76
N VAL A 79 7.05 16.60 12.56
CA VAL A 79 6.26 15.93 13.63
C VAL A 79 7.15 15.36 14.76
N SER A 80 8.48 15.38 14.64
CA SER A 80 9.39 15.04 15.74
C SER A 80 9.24 15.92 17.01
N ASN A 81 8.49 17.03 16.94
CA ASN A 81 8.15 17.87 18.09
C ASN A 81 6.85 17.48 18.83
N TYR A 82 6.07 16.53 18.33
CA TYR A 82 5.07 15.88 19.20
C TYR A 82 5.87 15.11 20.24
N ASP A 83 5.64 15.37 21.53
CA ASP A 83 6.25 14.61 22.63
C ASP A 83 6.08 13.13 22.29
N THR A 84 7.15 12.51 21.78
CA THR A 84 7.15 11.11 21.41
C THR A 84 7.11 10.36 22.72
N ALA A 85 5.89 10.18 23.21
CA ALA A 85 5.39 8.96 23.79
C ALA A 85 6.51 7.91 23.94
N PRO A 86 6.96 7.58 25.15
CA PRO A 86 8.04 6.61 25.35
C PRO A 86 7.80 5.28 24.62
N ALA A 87 6.53 4.93 24.36
CA ALA A 87 6.13 3.76 23.56
C ALA A 87 6.61 3.80 22.09
N TYR A 88 6.83 5.00 21.54
CA TYR A 88 7.20 5.25 20.14
C TYR A 88 8.63 5.80 19.99
N ALA A 89 9.51 5.53 20.95
CA ALA A 89 10.91 5.94 20.90
C ALA A 89 11.62 5.38 19.64
N GLY A 90 12.16 6.29 18.83
CA GLY A 90 12.84 5.94 17.58
C GLY A 90 11.97 6.03 16.33
N TRP A 91 10.69 6.41 16.47
CA TRP A 91 9.82 6.73 15.33
C TRP A 91 10.41 7.86 14.45
N THR A 92 10.14 7.80 13.15
CA THR A 92 10.57 8.79 12.16
C THR A 92 9.40 9.23 11.29
N SER A 93 9.36 10.50 10.89
CA SER A 93 8.30 11.02 9.99
C SER A 93 8.45 10.57 8.53
N THR A 94 9.60 10.02 8.17
CA THR A 94 9.90 9.51 6.83
C THR A 94 9.81 7.98 6.86
N PRO A 95 8.98 7.38 5.98
CA PRO A 95 8.84 5.94 5.88
C PRO A 95 10.05 5.31 5.18
N THR A 96 10.27 4.02 5.43
CA THR A 96 11.21 3.18 4.69
C THR A 96 10.51 1.93 4.19
N GLU A 97 10.92 1.46 3.01
CA GLU A 97 10.44 0.18 2.48
C GLU A 97 11.01 -0.97 3.31
N ILE A 98 10.19 -1.99 3.58
CA ILE A 98 10.62 -3.21 4.28
C ILE A 98 10.98 -4.33 3.31
N ALA A 99 11.83 -5.25 3.74
CA ALA A 99 12.19 -6.41 2.92
C ALA A 99 10.98 -7.32 2.69
N SER A 100 10.92 -8.00 1.55
CA SER A 100 9.81 -8.91 1.22
C SER A 100 9.59 -10.01 2.28
N SER A 101 10.66 -10.49 2.91
CA SER A 101 10.57 -11.46 4.02
C SER A 101 9.86 -10.88 5.25
N ASP A 102 9.99 -9.57 5.49
CA ASP A 102 9.31 -8.89 6.59
C ASP A 102 7.84 -8.62 6.25
N VAL A 103 7.50 -8.43 4.98
CA VAL A 103 6.10 -8.40 4.50
C VAL A 103 5.41 -9.73 4.81
N ASP A 104 6.07 -10.87 4.56
CA ASP A 104 5.51 -12.20 4.87
C ASP A 104 5.31 -12.42 6.38
N VAL A 105 6.18 -11.83 7.22
CA VAL A 105 6.02 -11.85 8.68
C VAL A 105 4.82 -11.00 9.10
N MET A 106 4.70 -9.79 8.55
CA MET A 106 3.57 -8.91 8.79
C MET A 106 2.23 -9.53 8.37
N ALA A 107 2.19 -10.22 7.22
CA ALA A 107 1.00 -10.93 6.74
C ALA A 107 0.58 -12.12 7.62
N GLN A 108 1.46 -12.61 8.51
CA GLN A 108 1.11 -13.61 9.52
C GLN A 108 0.57 -12.99 10.81
N ILE A 109 0.92 -11.73 11.09
CA ILE A 109 0.50 -10.99 12.28
C ILE A 109 -0.83 -10.28 12.02
N CYS A 110 -0.93 -9.62 10.87
CA CYS A 110 -2.13 -8.95 10.40
C CYS A 110 -3.09 -10.02 9.83
N PRO A 111 -4.38 -10.03 10.22
CA PRO A 111 -5.31 -11.04 9.74
C PRO A 111 -5.39 -11.09 8.21
N PRO A 112 -5.35 -12.28 7.60
CA PRO A 112 -5.47 -12.42 6.15
C PRO A 112 -6.90 -12.21 5.65
N GLU A 113 -7.85 -11.97 6.55
CA GLU A 113 -9.25 -11.73 6.24
C GLU A 113 -9.82 -10.68 7.20
N ILE A 114 -10.78 -9.89 6.74
CA ILE A 114 -11.52 -8.94 7.57
C ILE A 114 -13.00 -9.29 7.65
N PRO A 115 -13.71 -8.95 8.74
CA PRO A 115 -15.15 -9.18 8.82
C PRO A 115 -15.88 -8.40 7.73
N GLY A 116 -16.78 -9.05 7.00
CA GLY A 116 -17.67 -8.38 6.06
C GLY A 116 -18.72 -7.47 6.75
N PRO A 117 -19.59 -6.81 5.98
CA PRO A 117 -20.57 -5.89 6.52
C PRO A 117 -21.72 -6.63 7.24
N GLY A 118 -21.72 -6.60 8.57
CA GLY A 118 -22.79 -7.14 9.42
C GLY A 118 -22.35 -8.26 10.36
N PRO A 119 -23.19 -8.65 11.34
CA PRO A 119 -22.81 -9.58 12.40
C PRO A 119 -22.59 -11.04 11.93
N ASP A 120 -23.21 -11.43 10.82
CA ASP A 120 -23.13 -12.78 10.24
C ASP A 120 -22.44 -12.77 8.86
N ALA A 121 -21.69 -11.71 8.56
CA ALA A 121 -21.06 -11.55 7.26
C ALA A 121 -19.89 -12.53 7.08
N GLU A 122 -19.71 -12.98 5.83
CA GLU A 122 -18.53 -13.76 5.46
C GLU A 122 -17.27 -12.92 5.64
N MET A 123 -16.17 -13.60 6.00
CA MET A 123 -14.85 -12.98 6.04
C MET A 123 -14.41 -12.64 4.62
N ILE A 124 -13.84 -11.46 4.43
CA ILE A 124 -13.32 -10.98 3.15
C ILE A 124 -11.80 -11.20 3.14
N PRO A 125 -11.27 -12.03 2.24
CA PRO A 125 -9.83 -12.19 2.08
C PRO A 125 -9.18 -10.86 1.69
N VAL A 126 -8.04 -10.55 2.32
CA VAL A 126 -7.22 -9.39 1.99
C VAL A 126 -5.79 -9.84 1.68
N SER A 127 -5.12 -9.11 0.80
CA SER A 127 -3.72 -9.32 0.41
C SER A 127 -2.91 -8.06 0.66
N PRO A 128 -1.67 -8.17 1.17
CA PRO A 128 -0.81 -7.01 1.34
C PRO A 128 -0.62 -6.26 0.01
N LEU A 129 -0.87 -4.95 0.03
CA LEU A 129 -0.52 -4.05 -1.07
C LEU A 129 0.82 -3.38 -0.79
N LEU A 130 0.91 -2.70 0.36
CA LEU A 130 2.08 -1.92 0.75
C LEU A 130 2.39 -2.14 2.22
N ALA A 131 3.67 -2.01 2.56
CA ALA A 131 4.15 -2.06 3.92
C ALA A 131 5.38 -1.16 4.08
N GLU A 132 5.50 -0.57 5.26
CA GLU A 132 6.54 0.40 5.57
C GLU A 132 7.09 0.22 6.98
N GLU A 133 8.25 0.82 7.22
CA GLU A 133 8.91 0.91 8.52
C GLU A 133 9.26 2.36 8.85
N ARG A 134 8.91 2.78 10.08
CA ARG A 134 9.31 4.08 10.67
C ARG A 134 9.99 3.80 12.00
N GLY A 135 11.32 3.88 12.02
CA GLY A 135 12.08 3.40 13.17
C GLY A 135 11.95 1.87 13.31
N PRO A 136 11.68 1.32 14.51
CA PRO A 136 11.53 -0.12 14.69
C PRO A 136 10.10 -0.64 14.41
N TYR A 137 9.19 0.23 14.01
CA TYR A 137 7.75 -0.03 13.90
C TYR A 137 7.33 -0.25 12.46
N ARG A 138 6.31 -1.09 12.22
CA ARG A 138 5.89 -1.47 10.87
C ARG A 138 4.40 -1.24 10.66
N MET A 139 4.04 -0.71 9.50
CA MET A 139 2.64 -0.58 9.10
C MET A 139 2.39 -1.27 7.77
N MET A 140 1.22 -1.88 7.62
CA MET A 140 0.79 -2.56 6.41
C MET A 140 -0.62 -2.13 6.02
N LEU A 141 -0.82 -1.95 4.72
CA LEU A 141 -2.13 -1.87 4.08
C LEU A 141 -2.35 -3.14 3.25
N SER A 142 -3.50 -3.77 3.45
CA SER A 142 -3.96 -4.91 2.68
C SER A 142 -5.28 -4.58 2.00
N LEU A 143 -5.46 -5.05 0.77
CA LEU A 143 -6.67 -4.87 -0.02
C LEU A 143 -7.40 -6.19 -0.22
N GLY A 144 -8.72 -6.17 -0.20
CA GLY A 144 -9.58 -7.29 -0.53
C GLY A 144 -10.56 -6.93 -1.65
N ASP A 145 -11.45 -7.87 -1.96
CA ASP A 145 -12.47 -7.66 -2.97
C ASP A 145 -13.42 -6.51 -2.61
N GLY A 146 -13.99 -5.87 -3.63
CA GLY A 146 -15.00 -4.82 -3.46
C GLY A 146 -14.49 -3.56 -2.75
N ASP A 147 -13.24 -3.18 -3.04
CA ASP A 147 -12.54 -2.03 -2.47
C ASP A 147 -12.39 -2.08 -0.95
N SER A 148 -12.45 -3.29 -0.39
CA SER A 148 -12.22 -3.50 1.03
C SER A 148 -10.74 -3.35 1.36
N TYR A 149 -10.44 -2.83 2.54
CA TYR A 149 -9.05 -2.66 2.97
C TYR A 149 -8.88 -2.80 4.48
N GLN A 150 -7.64 -3.07 4.87
CA GLN A 150 -7.21 -3.13 6.26
C GLN A 150 -5.88 -2.41 6.43
N VAL A 151 -5.77 -1.63 7.51
CA VAL A 151 -4.50 -1.12 8.03
C VAL A 151 -4.12 -1.85 9.30
N CYS A 152 -2.83 -2.13 9.47
CA CYS A 152 -2.29 -2.88 10.59
C CYS A 152 -0.94 -2.30 11.00
N LEU A 153 -0.86 -1.73 12.21
CA LEU A 153 0.36 -1.22 12.82
C LEU A 153 0.88 -2.23 13.85
N THR A 154 2.16 -2.58 13.76
CA THR A 154 2.83 -3.50 14.67
C THR A 154 4.03 -2.85 15.36
N LEU A 155 4.25 -3.26 16.61
CA LEU A 155 5.39 -2.86 17.43
C LEU A 155 6.30 -4.07 17.66
N PRO A 156 7.62 -3.86 17.81
CA PRO A 156 8.50 -4.90 18.31
C PRO A 156 8.03 -5.43 19.66
N ASP A 157 8.06 -6.75 19.79
CA ASP A 157 7.74 -7.46 21.02
C ASP A 157 8.62 -8.70 21.11
N GLU A 158 9.59 -8.69 22.03
CA GLU A 158 10.52 -9.81 22.23
C GLU A 158 9.83 -11.06 22.79
N ASP A 159 8.67 -10.90 23.44
CA ASP A 159 7.89 -12.01 23.98
C ASP A 159 6.96 -12.63 22.91
N SER A 160 6.77 -11.97 21.77
CA SER A 160 6.03 -12.50 20.62
C SER A 160 6.88 -13.47 19.81
N SER A 161 6.29 -14.59 19.38
CA SER A 161 6.98 -15.58 18.53
C SER A 161 7.43 -15.03 17.17
N GLN A 162 6.78 -13.96 16.69
CA GLN A 162 7.09 -13.28 15.44
C GLN A 162 8.01 -12.06 15.65
N GLY A 163 8.34 -11.73 16.91
CA GLY A 163 9.10 -10.53 17.27
C GLY A 163 8.31 -9.22 17.21
N TYR A 164 7.01 -9.30 16.89
CA TYR A 164 6.12 -8.16 16.73
C TYR A 164 4.70 -8.49 17.24
N TYR A 165 3.96 -7.47 17.64
CA TYR A 165 2.55 -7.57 18.07
C TYR A 165 1.70 -6.43 17.44
N PRO A 166 0.44 -6.69 17.01
CA PRO A 166 -0.41 -5.66 16.42
C PRO A 166 -0.99 -4.73 17.49
N VAL A 167 -0.80 -3.42 17.35
CA VAL A 167 -1.28 -2.44 18.34
C VAL A 167 -2.47 -1.62 17.85
N ALA A 168 -2.57 -1.39 16.55
CA ALA A 168 -3.68 -0.66 15.97
C ALA A 168 -4.07 -1.32 14.65
N MET A 169 -5.38 -1.53 14.49
CA MET A 169 -5.94 -2.17 13.32
C MET A 169 -7.23 -1.46 12.96
N GLY A 170 -7.38 -1.16 11.68
CA GLY A 170 -8.60 -0.61 11.10
C GLY A 170 -8.96 -1.43 9.87
N SER A 171 -10.25 -1.63 9.64
CA SER A 171 -10.72 -2.33 8.44
C SER A 171 -12.02 -1.73 7.96
N VAL A 172 -12.12 -1.53 6.66
CA VAL A 172 -13.36 -1.13 5.99
C VAL A 172 -13.86 -2.30 5.15
N PRO A 173 -14.98 -2.93 5.53
CA PRO A 173 -15.62 -3.92 4.67
C PRO A 173 -16.22 -3.24 3.44
N GLY A 174 -16.06 -3.84 2.25
CA GLY A 174 -16.73 -3.41 1.02
C GLY A 174 -18.27 -3.45 1.17
N PRO A 175 -19.04 -2.67 0.37
CA PRO A 175 -18.85 -2.52 -1.09
C PRO A 175 -18.67 -1.06 -1.56
N GLY A 176 -18.21 -0.18 -0.68
CA GLY A 176 -18.24 1.27 -0.90
C GLY A 176 -17.07 1.74 -1.76
N ASN A 177 -17.35 1.96 -3.05
CA ASN A 177 -16.44 2.51 -4.07
C ASN A 177 -15.35 3.40 -3.44
N VAL A 178 -14.12 2.88 -3.36
CA VAL A 178 -12.99 3.72 -2.99
C VAL A 178 -12.99 4.89 -3.97
N THR A 179 -13.08 6.10 -3.41
CA THR A 179 -13.08 7.30 -4.22
C THR A 179 -11.64 7.60 -4.58
N TRP A 180 -11.42 7.92 -5.84
CA TRP A 180 -10.13 8.30 -6.39
C TRP A 180 -10.13 9.80 -6.65
N PRO A 181 -8.98 10.48 -6.50
CA PRO A 181 -8.87 11.88 -6.88
C PRO A 181 -9.27 12.08 -8.35
N ALA A 182 -9.94 13.19 -8.65
CA ALA A 182 -10.35 13.50 -10.02
C ALA A 182 -9.16 13.87 -10.92
N GLU A 183 -8.14 14.51 -10.33
CA GLU A 183 -6.93 14.95 -11.02
C GLU A 183 -5.80 13.91 -10.84
N ASP A 184 -4.95 13.76 -11.87
CA ASP A 184 -3.86 12.78 -11.87
C ASP A 184 -2.76 13.10 -10.83
N ASP A 185 -2.65 14.35 -10.40
CA ASP A 185 -1.77 14.82 -9.33
C ASP A 185 -2.49 15.02 -7.98
N GLY A 186 -3.79 14.67 -7.89
CA GLY A 186 -4.60 14.86 -6.70
C GLY A 186 -4.35 13.84 -5.59
N ALA A 187 -4.88 14.13 -4.39
CA ALA A 187 -4.88 13.21 -3.25
C ALA A 187 -6.19 13.30 -2.46
N LEU A 188 -6.67 12.17 -1.97
CA LEU A 188 -7.93 12.04 -1.24
C LEU A 188 -7.71 11.27 0.06
N LEU A 189 -8.21 11.82 1.16
CA LEU A 189 -8.24 11.18 2.48
C LEU A 189 -9.51 10.33 2.60
N LEU A 190 -9.36 9.00 2.72
CA LEU A 190 -10.49 8.09 2.88
C LEU A 190 -10.89 7.98 4.36
N ASP A 191 -9.92 7.83 5.24
CA ASP A 191 -10.14 7.73 6.68
C ASP A 191 -8.93 8.22 7.47
N ALA A 192 -9.20 8.87 8.59
CA ALA A 192 -8.20 9.27 9.57
C ALA A 192 -8.79 9.14 10.98
N GLY A 193 -8.05 8.49 11.87
CA GLY A 193 -8.52 8.22 13.22
C GLY A 193 -7.39 8.05 14.22
N THR A 194 -7.65 8.48 15.45
CA THR A 194 -6.79 8.21 16.60
C THR A 194 -7.20 6.89 17.23
N TYR A 195 -6.23 5.98 17.34
CA TYR A 195 -6.33 4.72 18.04
C TYR A 195 -5.58 4.84 19.37
N THR A 196 -6.21 4.40 20.46
CA THR A 196 -5.54 4.26 21.76
C THR A 196 -5.35 2.77 22.01
N PRO A 197 -4.14 2.22 21.83
CA PRO A 197 -3.95 0.79 22.01
C PRO A 197 -4.13 0.41 23.49
N PRO A 198 -4.48 -0.86 23.77
CA PRO A 198 -4.75 -1.30 25.13
C PRO A 198 -3.47 -1.40 25.97
N ILE A 199 -3.41 -0.60 27.05
CA ILE A 199 -2.41 -0.61 28.14
C ILE A 199 -0.98 -0.19 27.72
N ASN A 200 -0.44 0.83 28.41
CA ASN A 200 0.97 1.30 28.34
C ASN A 200 1.49 1.78 26.97
N SER A 201 0.62 1.93 25.98
CA SER A 201 0.92 2.61 24.72
C SER A 201 0.23 3.97 24.69
N ASP A 202 0.94 4.98 24.22
CA ASP A 202 0.35 6.28 23.92
C ASP A 202 -0.56 6.19 22.67
N PRO A 203 -1.45 7.17 22.43
CA PRO A 203 -2.29 7.18 21.23
C PRO A 203 -1.47 7.20 19.94
N VAL A 204 -2.09 6.79 18.84
CA VAL A 204 -1.54 6.88 17.49
C VAL A 204 -2.62 7.32 16.51
N THR A 205 -2.34 8.29 15.67
CA THR A 205 -3.20 8.64 14.53
C THR A 205 -2.79 7.80 13.32
N LEU A 206 -3.75 7.11 12.71
CA LEU A 206 -3.60 6.46 11.41
C LEU A 206 -4.40 7.26 10.37
N ALA A 207 -3.88 7.36 9.15
CA ALA A 207 -4.64 7.84 8.01
C ALA A 207 -4.33 7.04 6.75
N VAL A 208 -5.35 6.87 5.93
CA VAL A 208 -5.32 6.11 4.67
C VAL A 208 -6.09 6.88 3.62
N GLY A 209 -5.62 6.79 2.38
CA GLY A 209 -6.29 7.41 1.26
C GLY A 209 -5.80 6.93 -0.08
N THR A 210 -6.20 7.67 -1.11
CA THR A 210 -5.82 7.44 -2.51
C THR A 210 -5.12 8.66 -3.10
N ALA A 211 -4.31 8.42 -4.11
CA ALA A 211 -3.56 9.41 -4.86
C ALA A 211 -3.83 9.22 -6.36
N GLY A 212 -3.70 10.31 -7.11
CA GLY A 212 -3.80 10.32 -8.56
C GLY A 212 -2.66 9.53 -9.21
N SER A 213 -2.85 9.21 -10.49
CA SER A 213 -1.98 8.28 -11.22
C SER A 213 -0.55 8.80 -11.46
N ASP A 214 -0.33 10.11 -11.36
CA ASP A 214 0.97 10.75 -11.52
C ASP A 214 1.72 10.96 -10.20
N VAL A 215 1.10 10.70 -9.04
CA VAL A 215 1.72 10.94 -7.72
C VAL A 215 2.72 9.85 -7.35
N GLU A 216 3.98 10.21 -7.14
CA GLU A 216 5.06 9.31 -6.69
C GLU A 216 5.40 9.48 -5.20
N ALA A 217 5.18 10.67 -4.64
CA ALA A 217 5.37 10.92 -3.21
C ALA A 217 4.29 11.86 -2.68
N LEU A 218 3.94 11.69 -1.40
CA LEU A 218 2.92 12.47 -0.71
C LEU A 218 3.43 12.85 0.69
N THR A 219 3.41 14.14 1.00
CA THR A 219 3.68 14.67 2.34
C THR A 219 2.41 15.32 2.86
N LEU A 220 1.87 14.80 3.95
CA LEU A 220 0.66 15.34 4.57
C LEU A 220 1.02 16.48 5.50
N HIS A 221 0.21 17.53 5.49
CA HIS A 221 0.28 18.60 6.48
C HIS A 221 -0.65 18.30 7.64
N THR A 222 -0.21 18.54 8.87
CA THR A 222 -1.08 18.49 10.05
C THR A 222 -1.72 19.85 10.28
N SER A 223 -2.88 19.86 10.95
CA SER A 223 -3.59 21.11 11.30
C SER A 223 -2.76 22.04 12.20
N GLU A 224 -1.72 21.51 12.85
CA GLU A 224 -0.80 22.26 13.71
C GLU A 224 0.44 22.76 12.96
N GLY A 225 0.50 22.58 11.64
CA GLY A 225 1.59 23.06 10.80
C GLY A 225 2.82 22.17 10.78
N SER A 226 2.70 20.92 11.24
CA SER A 226 3.74 19.89 11.06
C SER A 226 3.49 19.09 9.78
N PHE A 227 4.42 18.20 9.43
CA PHE A 227 4.31 17.38 8.22
C PHE A 227 4.88 15.98 8.41
N VAL A 228 4.34 15.03 7.65
CA VAL A 228 4.73 13.61 7.67
C VAL A 228 4.65 13.03 6.25
N GLU A 229 5.64 12.24 5.86
CA GLU A 229 5.65 11.58 4.55
C GLU A 229 4.79 10.32 4.61
N ALA A 230 3.85 10.17 3.68
CA ALA A 230 3.06 8.96 3.52
C ALA A 230 3.81 7.94 2.65
N THR A 231 3.54 6.65 2.87
CA THR A 231 3.95 5.61 1.94
C THR A 231 2.92 5.55 0.82
N VAL A 232 3.35 5.69 -0.44
CA VAL A 232 2.49 5.66 -1.63
C VAL A 232 2.82 4.43 -2.47
N MET A 233 1.80 3.67 -2.89
CA MET A 233 1.95 2.54 -3.80
C MET A 233 0.64 2.25 -4.53
N ASP A 234 0.69 2.08 -5.85
CA ASP A 234 -0.46 1.75 -6.72
C ASP A 234 -1.68 2.65 -6.45
N GLY A 235 -1.42 3.96 -6.28
CA GLY A 235 -2.45 4.97 -6.01
C GLY A 235 -3.05 4.93 -4.60
N TRP A 236 -2.60 4.04 -3.72
CA TRP A 236 -2.95 4.08 -2.30
C TRP A 236 -1.86 4.78 -1.51
N TRP A 237 -2.25 5.39 -0.40
CA TRP A 237 -1.28 5.90 0.57
C TRP A 237 -1.70 5.63 2.00
N ILE A 238 -0.69 5.48 2.87
CA ILE A 238 -0.88 5.35 4.31
C ILE A 238 0.11 6.19 5.10
N VAL A 239 -0.32 6.61 6.29
CA VAL A 239 0.55 7.24 7.29
C VAL A 239 0.09 6.88 8.70
N TRP A 240 1.04 6.93 9.62
CA TRP A 240 0.75 6.92 11.05
C TRP A 240 1.68 7.85 11.81
N ILE A 241 1.14 8.45 12.87
CA ILE A 241 1.78 9.48 13.68
C ILE A 241 1.56 9.16 15.17
N PRO A 242 2.61 9.08 15.99
CA PRO A 242 2.47 9.03 17.44
C PRO A 242 1.69 10.22 18.00
N GLY A 243 0.77 9.95 18.92
CA GLY A 243 -0.09 10.94 19.55
C GLY A 243 -1.44 11.13 18.87
N GLU A 244 -2.19 12.11 19.37
CA GLU A 244 -3.46 12.53 18.79
C GLU A 244 -3.20 13.71 17.85
N VAL A 245 -3.12 13.42 16.55
CA VAL A 245 -2.77 14.42 15.53
C VAL A 245 -3.93 14.61 14.57
N SER A 246 -4.29 15.88 14.32
CA SER A 246 -5.25 16.22 13.27
C SER A 246 -4.52 16.37 11.94
N ILE A 247 -4.90 15.54 10.96
CA ILE A 247 -4.49 15.72 9.55
C ILE A 247 -5.18 16.98 9.02
N GLY A 248 -4.41 17.83 8.33
CA GLY A 248 -4.89 19.05 7.69
C GLY A 248 -5.59 18.78 6.36
N ASP A 249 -6.00 19.84 5.69
CA ASP A 249 -6.72 19.82 4.42
C ASP A 249 -5.79 19.96 3.19
N SER A 250 -4.48 19.86 3.38
CA SER A 250 -3.50 19.99 2.31
C SER A 250 -2.37 18.96 2.42
N ALA A 251 -1.75 18.69 1.28
CA ALA A 251 -0.58 17.85 1.15
C ALA A 251 0.35 18.40 0.06
N SER A 252 1.63 18.09 0.14
CA SER A 252 2.54 18.28 -0.99
C SER A 252 2.71 16.94 -1.72
N VAL A 253 2.57 16.96 -3.05
CA VAL A 253 2.83 15.80 -3.91
C VAL A 253 4.09 16.03 -4.74
N VAL A 254 4.76 14.94 -5.10
CA VAL A 254 5.77 14.92 -6.16
C VAL A 254 5.27 14.01 -7.27
N THR A 255 5.20 14.53 -8.50
CA THR A 255 4.73 13.75 -9.65
C THR A 255 5.84 12.92 -10.29
N SER A 256 5.47 12.03 -11.22
CA SER A 256 6.41 11.22 -12.02
C SER A 256 7.37 12.04 -12.89
N GLU A 257 7.06 13.30 -13.16
CA GLU A 257 7.97 14.25 -13.82
C GLU A 257 8.94 14.93 -12.85
N GLY A 258 8.85 14.62 -11.55
CA GLY A 258 9.61 15.25 -10.47
C GLY A 258 9.11 16.64 -10.07
N THR A 259 7.88 17.02 -10.47
CA THR A 259 7.29 18.31 -10.10
C THR A 259 6.69 18.22 -8.70
N ALA A 260 7.13 19.12 -7.81
CA ALA A 260 6.56 19.25 -6.48
C ALA A 260 5.49 20.36 -6.45
N MET A 261 4.34 20.07 -5.87
CA MET A 261 3.23 21.03 -5.72
C MET A 261 2.37 20.73 -4.50
N ASP A 262 1.65 21.75 -4.01
CA ASP A 262 0.66 21.58 -2.96
C ASP A 262 -0.72 21.30 -3.57
N VAL A 263 -1.43 20.35 -2.97
CA VAL A 263 -2.79 19.95 -3.33
C VAL A 263 -3.70 20.05 -2.11
N ILE A 264 -5.00 20.21 -2.37
CA ILE A 264 -6.02 20.07 -1.34
C ILE A 264 -6.26 18.58 -1.13
N LEU A 265 -6.24 18.15 0.13
CA LEU A 265 -6.56 16.79 0.50
C LEU A 265 -8.09 16.65 0.54
N GLU A 266 -8.65 16.10 -0.55
CA GLU A 266 -10.10 15.93 -0.66
C GLU A 266 -10.60 14.93 0.40
N SER A 267 -11.86 15.08 0.82
CA SER A 267 -12.53 14.11 1.69
C SER A 267 -13.86 13.72 1.06
N PRO A 268 -14.26 12.43 1.06
CA PRO A 268 -15.45 11.94 0.37
C PRO A 268 -16.79 12.45 0.93
N HIS A 269 -16.77 13.37 1.91
CA HIS A 269 -17.95 13.89 2.63
C HIS A 269 -18.03 15.43 2.74
N THR A 270 -17.24 16.18 1.96
CA THR A 270 -17.42 17.64 1.81
C THR A 270 -18.31 18.03 0.64
#